data_AF-A0A926XCY1-F1
#
_entry.id   AF-A0A926XCY1-F1
#
_cell.length_a   1.000
_cell.length_b   1.000
_cell.length_c   1.000
_cell.angle_alpha   90.00
_cell.angle_beta   90.00
_cell.angle_gamma   90.00
#
_symmetry.space_group_name_H-M   'P 1'
#
loop_
_entity.id
_entity.type
_entity.pdbx_description
1 polymer ?
#
loop_
_entity_poly.entity_id
_entity_poly.type
_entity_poly.pdbx_seq_one_letter_code
_entity_poly.pdbx_strand_id
1 'polypeptide(L)'
;MQCPLCQYTDSRVLESRSTEAGQSIRRRRECLKCNHRFTTYERIEFVPITVIKRGGQRDSFDRSKLIRGIVRACEKTGIPQGTLEVLVDEIEAELQQRIIREVTSQEIGELVLQRLQSISEVAYIRFASVYRQFQGIRDFVDTLNHLRSHGSGTEEDTELTDPLENNKPSLSEPGDTAIQASLFIGY
;
A
#
# COMPACT_ATOMS: atom_id res chain seq x y z
N MET A 1 -3.83 41.69 -9.38
CA MET A 1 -4.99 41.83 -8.46
C MET A 1 -5.59 43.20 -8.69
N GLN A 2 -6.91 43.31 -8.87
CA GLN A 2 -7.56 44.57 -9.22
C GLN A 2 -7.81 45.45 -7.99
N CYS A 3 -7.65 46.77 -8.17
CA CYS A 3 -8.00 47.76 -7.15
C CYS A 3 -9.53 47.76 -6.92
N PRO A 4 -10.02 47.62 -5.68
CA PRO A 4 -11.45 47.56 -5.40
C PRO A 4 -12.19 48.88 -5.70
N LEU A 5 -11.47 50.01 -5.79
CA LEU A 5 -12.08 51.33 -6.02
C LEU A 5 -12.16 51.70 -7.50
N CYS A 6 -11.08 51.52 -8.25
CA CYS A 6 -10.99 51.97 -9.65
C CYS A 6 -10.72 50.84 -10.66
N GLN A 7 -10.72 49.59 -10.20
CA GLN A 7 -10.53 48.36 -10.99
C GLN A 7 -9.22 48.24 -11.77
N TYR A 8 -8.30 49.17 -11.59
CA TYR A 8 -6.96 49.13 -12.17
C TYR A 8 -6.16 47.91 -11.65
N THR A 9 -5.40 47.25 -12.53
CA THR A 9 -4.74 45.97 -12.25
C THR A 9 -3.43 46.08 -11.49
N ASP A 10 -2.78 47.25 -11.55
CA ASP A 10 -1.43 47.43 -11.03
C ASP A 10 -1.46 48.06 -9.64
N SER A 11 -0.71 47.44 -8.74
CA SER A 11 -0.62 47.83 -7.34
C SER A 11 0.77 47.54 -6.79
N ARG A 12 1.23 48.37 -5.86
CA ARG A 12 2.48 48.20 -5.14
C ARG A 12 2.23 47.55 -3.79
N VAL A 13 3.04 46.55 -3.42
CA VAL A 13 3.02 45.95 -2.09
C VAL A 13 3.79 46.86 -1.12
N LEU A 14 3.15 47.27 -0.03
CA LEU A 14 3.73 48.10 1.03
C LEU A 14 4.26 47.26 2.19
N GLU A 15 3.51 46.22 2.57
CA GLU A 15 3.79 45.41 3.75
C GLU A 15 3.27 43.99 3.53
N SER A 16 4.04 42.99 3.94
CA SER A 16 3.66 41.57 3.90
C SER A 16 3.85 40.97 5.29
N ARG A 17 2.82 40.28 5.80
CA ARG A 17 2.87 39.57 7.09
C ARG A 17 2.30 38.17 6.91
N SER A 18 2.94 37.17 7.53
CA SER A 18 2.43 35.81 7.62
C SER A 18 1.29 35.73 8.63
N THR A 19 0.20 35.04 8.30
CA THR A 19 -1.00 34.86 9.14
C THR A 19 -1.44 33.39 9.15
N GLU A 20 -2.41 33.02 10.00
CA GLU A 20 -2.98 31.66 10.09
C GLU A 20 -1.89 30.56 10.20
N ALA A 21 -0.97 30.67 11.18
CA ALA A 21 0.11 29.72 11.41
C ALA A 21 1.00 29.41 10.16
N GLY A 22 1.08 30.34 9.20
CA GLY A 22 1.86 30.20 7.97
C GLY A 22 1.06 29.74 6.75
N GLN A 23 -0.25 29.50 6.89
CA GLN A 23 -1.12 29.08 5.79
C GLN A 23 -1.64 30.24 4.93
N SER A 24 -1.42 31.48 5.37
CA SER A 24 -1.77 32.66 4.57
C SER A 24 -0.78 33.81 4.72
N ILE A 25 -0.76 34.66 3.71
CA ILE A 25 0.04 35.88 3.66
C ILE A 25 -0.90 37.06 3.47
N ARG A 26 -0.91 37.96 4.45
CA ARG A 26 -1.60 39.25 4.37
C ARG A 26 -0.67 40.27 3.73
N ARG A 27 -1.11 40.91 2.66
CA ARG A 27 -0.37 41.99 1.98
C ARG A 27 -1.15 43.30 1.96
N ARG A 28 -0.53 44.38 2.40
CA ARG A 28 -1.06 45.75 2.24
C ARG A 28 -0.57 46.28 0.89
N ARG A 29 -1.49 46.67 0.03
CA ARG A 29 -1.23 47.15 -1.34
C ARG A 29 -1.73 48.58 -1.52
N GLU A 30 -1.12 49.30 -2.45
CA GLU A 30 -1.52 50.64 -2.89
C GLU A 30 -1.72 50.64 -4.41
N CYS A 31 -2.86 51.14 -4.87
CA CYS A 31 -3.16 51.28 -6.29
C CYS A 31 -2.27 52.38 -6.92
N LEU A 32 -1.63 52.09 -8.05
CA LEU A 32 -0.78 53.06 -8.74
C LEU A 32 -1.55 54.16 -9.49
N LYS A 33 -2.86 53.99 -9.71
CA LYS A 33 -3.72 54.96 -10.41
C LYS A 33 -4.43 55.93 -9.46
N CYS A 34 -5.02 55.42 -8.37
CA CYS A 34 -5.84 56.23 -7.45
C CYS A 34 -5.27 56.34 -6.03
N ASN A 35 -4.08 55.79 -5.77
CA ASN A 35 -3.42 55.75 -4.44
C ASN A 35 -4.24 55.11 -3.32
N HIS A 36 -5.33 54.41 -3.67
CA HIS A 36 -6.15 53.71 -2.70
C HIS A 36 -5.39 52.52 -2.11
N ARG A 37 -5.39 52.42 -0.77
CA ARG A 37 -4.73 51.35 -0.03
C ARG A 37 -5.72 50.28 0.36
N PHE A 38 -5.40 49.03 0.08
CA PHE A 38 -6.25 47.87 0.35
C PHE A 38 -5.41 46.70 0.87
N THR A 39 -6.07 45.72 1.51
CA THR A 39 -5.41 44.51 2.02
C THR A 39 -5.85 43.33 1.17
N THR A 40 -4.91 42.47 0.79
CA THR A 40 -5.17 41.19 0.11
C THR A 40 -4.69 40.04 0.99
N TYR A 41 -5.42 38.95 0.99
CA TYR A 41 -5.02 37.70 1.64
C TYR A 41 -4.71 36.68 0.56
N GLU A 42 -3.48 36.18 0.55
CA GLU A 42 -3.08 35.04 -0.25
C GLU A 42 -3.13 33.82 0.65
N ARG A 43 -3.90 32.81 0.26
CA ARG A 43 -4.07 31.58 1.03
C ARG A 43 -3.49 30.42 0.24
N ILE A 44 -2.87 29.48 0.93
CA ILE A 44 -2.48 28.21 0.32
C ILE A 44 -3.77 27.44 0.02
N GLU A 45 -4.06 27.25 -1.27
CA GLU A 45 -5.21 26.47 -1.71
C GLU A 45 -4.77 25.03 -1.97
N PHE A 46 -5.29 24.09 -1.18
CA PHE A 46 -5.14 22.67 -1.43
C PHE A 46 -6.24 22.24 -2.39
N VAL A 47 -5.90 21.90 -3.64
CA VAL A 47 -6.89 21.25 -4.51
C VAL A 47 -7.01 19.80 -4.04
N PRO A 48 -8.21 19.36 -3.61
CA PRO A 48 -8.41 18.02 -3.13
C PRO A 48 -8.25 16.99 -4.27
N ILE A 49 -7.71 15.81 -3.94
CA ILE A 49 -7.69 14.68 -4.85
C ILE A 49 -9.12 14.15 -4.99
N THR A 50 -9.57 13.99 -6.24
CA THR A 50 -10.86 13.41 -6.58
C THR A 50 -10.69 11.93 -6.90
N VAL A 51 -11.48 11.09 -6.25
CA VAL A 51 -11.49 9.64 -6.43
C VAL A 51 -12.69 9.21 -7.26
N ILE A 52 -12.43 8.55 -8.40
CA ILE A 52 -13.46 7.97 -9.26
C ILE A 52 -13.72 6.52 -8.80
N LYS A 53 -14.90 6.25 -8.24
CA LYS A 53 -15.32 4.92 -7.80
C LYS A 53 -15.64 4.02 -9.01
N ARG A 54 -15.67 2.70 -8.80
CA ARG A 54 -16.03 1.72 -9.85
C ARG A 54 -17.37 2.01 -10.54
N GLY A 55 -18.33 2.59 -9.82
CA GLY A 55 -19.63 3.00 -10.37
C GLY A 55 -19.63 4.36 -11.08
N GLY A 56 -18.47 5.00 -11.28
CA GLY A 56 -18.34 6.32 -11.90
C GLY A 56 -18.61 7.50 -10.95
N GLN A 57 -19.08 7.25 -9.73
CA GLN A 57 -19.25 8.28 -8.70
C GLN A 57 -17.90 8.93 -8.37
N ARG A 58 -17.91 10.26 -8.24
CA ARG A 58 -16.76 11.07 -7.84
C ARG A 58 -16.90 11.47 -6.38
N ASP A 59 -15.92 11.10 -5.56
CA ASP A 59 -15.84 11.50 -4.17
C ASP A 59 -14.48 12.16 -3.91
N SER A 60 -14.36 12.98 -2.86
CA SER A 60 -13.04 13.41 -2.38
C SER A 60 -12.25 12.24 -1.78
N PHE A 61 -10.93 12.28 -1.95
CA PHE A 61 -10.03 11.37 -1.24
C PHE A 61 -10.18 11.56 0.27
N ASP A 62 -10.34 10.44 0.98
CA ASP A 62 -10.50 10.42 2.43
C ASP A 62 -9.48 9.43 3.01
N ARG A 63 -8.41 9.98 3.59
CA ARG A 63 -7.34 9.23 4.27
C ARG A 63 -7.90 8.28 5.32
N SER A 64 -8.93 8.69 6.06
CA SER A 64 -9.54 7.88 7.11
C SER A 64 -10.26 6.66 6.55
N LYS A 65 -10.83 6.74 5.34
CA LYS A 65 -11.40 5.56 4.67
C LYS A 65 -10.31 4.59 4.23
N LEU A 66 -9.19 5.10 3.71
CA LEU A 66 -8.08 4.28 3.23
C LEU A 66 -7.45 3.49 4.40
N ILE A 67 -7.10 4.17 5.49
CA ILE A 67 -6.47 3.53 6.64
C ILE A 67 -7.37 2.46 7.27
N ARG A 68 -8.68 2.73 7.40
CA ARG A 68 -9.64 1.73 7.91
C ARG A 68 -9.68 0.47 7.03
N GLY A 69 -9.60 0.63 5.71
CA GLY A 69 -9.55 -0.50 4.77
C GLY A 69 -8.28 -1.35 4.96
N ILE A 70 -7.13 -0.70 5.11
CA ILE A 70 -5.83 -1.35 5.31
C ILE A 70 -5.76 -2.05 6.67
N VAL A 71 -6.17 -1.37 7.74
CA VAL A 71 -6.18 -1.94 9.11
C VAL A 71 -7.00 -3.22 9.13
N ARG A 72 -8.19 -3.22 8.52
CA ARG A 72 -9.06 -4.40 8.45
C ARG A 72 -8.40 -5.58 7.72
N ALA A 73 -7.62 -5.30 6.67
CA ALA A 73 -6.85 -6.34 5.97
C ALA A 73 -5.67 -6.86 6.80
N CYS A 74 -5.06 -6.00 7.62
CA CYS A 74 -3.90 -6.31 8.46
C CYS A 74 -4.26 -6.85 9.86
N GLU A 75 -5.54 -6.97 10.21
CA GLU A 75 -5.95 -7.48 11.53
C GLU A 75 -5.28 -8.83 11.85
N LYS A 76 -4.67 -8.95 13.02
CA LYS A 76 -4.01 -10.19 13.50
C LYS A 76 -2.76 -10.63 12.72
N THR A 77 -2.21 -9.80 11.83
CA THR A 77 -0.93 -10.12 11.14
C THR A 77 0.31 -9.72 11.95
N GLY A 78 0.15 -9.02 13.07
CA GLY A 78 1.27 -8.55 13.91
C GLY A 78 1.96 -7.28 13.41
N ILE A 79 1.45 -6.65 12.33
CA ILE A 79 1.98 -5.39 11.80
C ILE A 79 1.64 -4.25 12.75
N PRO A 80 2.62 -3.41 13.16
CA PRO A 80 2.36 -2.28 14.03
C PRO A 80 1.57 -1.20 13.30
N GLN A 81 0.65 -0.54 14.01
CA GLN A 81 -0.21 0.50 13.44
C GLN A 81 0.60 1.65 12.79
N GLY A 82 1.74 2.02 13.38
CA GLY A 82 2.61 3.05 12.82
C GLY A 82 3.10 2.75 11.40
N THR A 83 3.36 1.48 11.07
CA THR A 83 3.74 1.08 9.70
C THR A 83 2.58 1.27 8.71
N LEU A 84 1.34 1.01 9.15
CA LEU A 84 0.16 1.22 8.32
C LEU A 84 -0.11 2.71 8.08
N GLU A 85 0.14 3.55 9.08
CA GLU A 85 0.06 5.01 8.95
C GLU A 85 1.10 5.54 7.96
N VAL A 86 2.36 5.10 8.08
CA VAL A 86 3.42 5.45 7.13
C VAL A 86 3.07 5.03 5.71
N LEU A 87 2.57 3.80 5.51
CA LEU A 87 2.13 3.33 4.19
C LEU A 87 1.04 4.24 3.59
N VAL A 88 0.07 4.66 4.41
CA VAL A 88 -1.00 5.58 3.96
C VAL A 88 -0.44 6.95 3.61
N ASP A 89 0.50 7.47 4.40
CA ASP A 89 1.13 8.77 4.17
C ASP A 89 1.96 8.76 2.88
N GLU A 90 2.67 7.68 2.59
CA GLU A 90 3.42 7.55 1.34
C GLU A 90 2.48 7.46 0.12
N ILE A 91 1.35 6.76 0.23
CA ILE A 91 0.34 6.72 -0.84
C ILE A 91 -0.25 8.12 -1.04
N GLU A 92 -0.63 8.80 0.03
CA GLU A 92 -1.16 10.16 -0.04
C GLU A 92 -0.16 11.12 -0.68
N ALA A 93 1.11 11.07 -0.27
CA ALA A 93 2.18 11.89 -0.85
C ALA A 93 2.35 11.60 -2.35
N GLU A 94 2.33 10.33 -2.78
CA GLU A 94 2.40 9.96 -4.19
C GLU A 94 1.22 10.53 -4.97
N LEU A 95 -0.01 10.43 -4.44
CA LEU A 95 -1.20 10.97 -5.10
C LEU A 95 -1.16 12.51 -5.17
N GLN A 96 -0.62 13.19 -4.16
CA GLN A 96 -0.49 14.64 -4.14
C GLN A 96 0.54 15.18 -5.14
N GLN A 97 1.56 14.39 -5.46
CA GLN A 97 2.61 14.74 -6.43
C GLN A 97 2.15 14.58 -7.89
N ARG A 98 1.04 13.88 -8.15
CA ARG A 98 0.52 13.69 -9.51
C ARG A 98 0.02 15.01 -10.10
N ILE A 99 0.30 15.21 -11.39
CA ILE A 99 -0.19 16.35 -12.18
C ILE A 99 -1.72 16.32 -12.28
N ILE A 100 -2.27 15.12 -12.45
CA ILE A 100 -3.71 14.87 -12.54
C ILE A 100 -4.24 14.54 -11.14
N ARG A 101 -5.19 15.34 -10.66
CA ARG A 101 -5.83 15.17 -9.34
C ARG A 101 -7.12 14.34 -9.37
N GLU A 102 -7.37 13.65 -10.48
CA GLU A 102 -8.39 12.62 -10.60
C GLU A 102 -7.71 11.25 -10.60
N VAL A 103 -8.11 10.38 -9.68
CA VAL A 103 -7.52 9.04 -9.51
C VAL A 103 -8.64 8.04 -9.34
N THR A 104 -8.54 6.89 -9.99
CA THR A 104 -9.53 5.84 -9.84
C THR A 104 -9.35 5.11 -8.51
N SER A 105 -10.46 4.60 -7.95
CA SER A 105 -10.41 3.70 -6.80
C SER A 105 -9.64 2.41 -7.07
N GLN A 106 -9.47 2.04 -8.35
CA GLN A 106 -8.66 0.90 -8.76
C GLN A 106 -7.17 1.18 -8.59
N GLU A 107 -6.69 2.31 -9.13
CA GLU A 107 -5.30 2.73 -8.98
C GLU A 107 -4.89 2.85 -7.50
N ILE A 108 -5.75 3.41 -6.65
CA ILE A 108 -5.46 3.49 -5.20
C ILE A 108 -5.33 2.08 -4.60
N GLY A 109 -6.21 1.16 -4.98
CA GLY A 109 -6.15 -0.22 -4.50
C GLY A 109 -4.90 -0.96 -4.96
N GLU A 110 -4.45 -0.71 -6.19
CA GLU A 110 -3.20 -1.27 -6.74
C GLU A 110 -1.97 -0.72 -6.02
N LEU A 111 -1.92 0.58 -5.72
CA LEU A 111 -0.86 1.17 -4.90
C LEU A 111 -0.79 0.52 -3.52
N VAL A 112 -1.94 0.31 -2.87
CA VAL A 112 -1.98 -0.39 -1.58
C VAL A 112 -1.46 -1.82 -1.70
N LEU A 113 -1.85 -2.55 -2.75
CA LEU A 113 -1.38 -3.92 -2.97
C LEU A 113 0.14 -3.97 -3.17
N GLN A 114 0.70 -3.07 -3.98
CA GLN A 114 2.15 -2.98 -4.21
C GLN A 114 2.92 -2.75 -2.90
N ARG A 115 2.43 -1.85 -2.04
CA ARG A 115 3.07 -1.57 -0.75
C ARG A 115 2.86 -2.67 0.29
N LEU A 116 1.69 -3.31 0.31
CA LEU A 116 1.41 -4.42 1.22
C LEU A 116 2.21 -5.67 0.86
N GLN A 117 2.52 -5.88 -0.41
CA GLN A 117 3.28 -7.04 -0.87
C GLN A 117 4.66 -7.12 -0.21
N SER A 118 5.34 -5.99 -0.02
CA SER A 118 6.65 -5.95 0.64
C SER A 118 6.57 -6.03 2.17
N ILE A 119 5.38 -5.83 2.76
CA ILE A 119 5.19 -5.84 4.21
C ILE A 119 4.69 -7.20 4.70
N SER A 120 3.67 -7.77 4.04
CA SER A 120 3.08 -9.04 4.44
C SER A 120 2.23 -9.64 3.32
N GLU A 121 2.57 -10.86 2.91
CA GLU A 121 1.78 -11.64 1.96
C GLU A 121 0.36 -11.92 2.46
N VAL A 122 0.20 -12.19 3.77
CA VAL A 122 -1.12 -12.46 4.37
C VAL A 122 -2.01 -11.22 4.30
N ALA A 123 -1.45 -10.03 4.63
CA ALA A 123 -2.19 -8.78 4.52
C ALA A 123 -2.54 -8.46 3.06
N TYR A 124 -1.60 -8.71 2.13
CA TYR A 124 -1.84 -8.57 0.69
C TYR A 124 -3.02 -9.42 0.24
N ILE A 125 -3.05 -10.72 0.56
CA ILE A 125 -4.12 -11.63 0.14
C ILE A 125 -5.48 -11.18 0.71
N ARG A 126 -5.50 -10.75 1.97
CA ARG A 126 -6.73 -10.26 2.63
C ARG A 126 -7.23 -8.96 2.05
N PHE A 127 -6.33 -8.05 1.69
CA PHE A 127 -6.72 -6.82 1.02
C PHE A 127 -7.20 -7.11 -0.41
N ALA A 128 -6.49 -7.98 -1.13
CA ALA A 128 -6.82 -8.39 -2.50
C ALA A 128 -8.20 -9.05 -2.58
N SER A 129 -8.60 -9.86 -1.58
CA SER A 129 -9.90 -10.54 -1.59
C SER A 129 -11.07 -9.56 -1.56
N VAL A 130 -10.98 -8.51 -0.74
CA VAL A 130 -11.99 -7.45 -0.67
C VAL A 130 -11.94 -6.55 -1.90
N TYR A 131 -10.74 -6.16 -2.32
CA TYR A 131 -10.55 -5.29 -3.48
C TYR A 131 -11.04 -5.95 -4.77
N ARG A 132 -10.61 -7.18 -5.08
CA ARG A 132 -10.97 -7.90 -6.31
C ARG A 132 -12.34 -8.57 -6.25
N GLN A 133 -13.03 -8.51 -5.10
CA GLN A 133 -14.36 -9.12 -4.89
C GLN A 133 -14.37 -10.61 -5.28
N PHE A 134 -13.50 -11.40 -4.66
CA PHE A 134 -13.38 -12.83 -4.96
C PHE A 134 -14.76 -13.49 -4.93
N GLN A 135 -15.13 -14.11 -6.06
CA GLN A 135 -16.37 -14.86 -6.22
C GLN A 135 -16.12 -16.36 -5.94
N GLY A 136 -14.87 -16.82 -6.00
CA GLY A 136 -14.55 -18.20 -5.69
C GLY A 136 -13.06 -18.51 -5.57
N ILE A 137 -12.75 -19.80 -5.47
CA ILE A 137 -11.39 -20.33 -5.28
C ILE A 137 -10.45 -19.96 -6.45
N ARG A 138 -10.98 -19.81 -7.66
CA ARG A 138 -10.16 -19.44 -8.84
C ARG A 138 -9.48 -18.08 -8.65
N ASP A 139 -10.22 -17.07 -8.19
CA ASP A 139 -9.67 -15.73 -7.94
C ASP A 139 -8.57 -15.74 -6.86
N PHE A 140 -8.70 -16.65 -5.89
CA PHE A 140 -7.68 -16.86 -4.86
C PHE A 140 -6.41 -17.47 -5.46
N VAL A 141 -6.54 -18.53 -6.25
CA VAL A 141 -5.40 -19.18 -6.93
C VAL A 141 -4.71 -18.21 -7.89
N ASP A 142 -5.46 -17.43 -8.66
CA ASP A 142 -4.89 -16.42 -9.56
C ASP A 142 -4.12 -15.34 -8.81
N THR A 143 -4.60 -14.96 -7.62
CA THR A 143 -3.91 -13.99 -6.76
C THR A 143 -2.63 -14.58 -6.15
N LEU A 144 -2.64 -15.85 -5.76
CA LEU A 144 -1.43 -16.56 -5.31
C LEU A 144 -0.39 -16.68 -6.43
N ASN A 145 -0.82 -16.99 -7.66
CA ASN A 145 0.07 -17.05 -8.80
C ASN A 145 0.73 -15.69 -9.08
N HIS A 146 -0.04 -14.60 -8.96
CA HIS A 146 0.50 -13.24 -9.05
C HIS A 146 1.54 -12.93 -7.97
N LEU A 147 1.33 -13.39 -6.73
CA LEU A 147 2.32 -13.24 -5.68
C LEU A 147 3.61 -13.99 -6.01
N ARG A 148 3.51 -15.25 -6.46
CA ARG A 148 4.66 -16.09 -6.82
C ARG A 148 5.50 -15.51 -7.96
N SER A 149 4.87 -14.89 -8.96
CA SER A 149 5.60 -14.28 -10.08
C SER A 149 6.39 -13.02 -9.69
N HIS A 150 6.07 -12.41 -8.56
CA HIS A 150 6.74 -11.20 -8.06
C HIS A 150 7.62 -11.46 -6.83
N GLY A 151 7.54 -12.65 -6.21
CA GLY A 151 8.30 -13.07 -5.03
C GLY A 151 9.58 -13.87 -5.33
N SER A 152 10.01 -14.02 -6.59
CA SER A 152 11.28 -14.69 -6.91
C SER A 152 12.48 -13.78 -6.60
N GLY A 153 12.77 -13.64 -5.31
CA GLY A 153 13.85 -12.81 -4.82
C GLY A 153 14.31 -13.11 -3.40
N THR A 154 13.90 -14.25 -2.79
CA THR A 154 14.60 -14.96 -1.70
C THR A 154 13.67 -16.05 -1.19
N GLU A 155 13.95 -17.31 -1.53
CA GLU A 155 13.84 -18.47 -0.63
C GLU A 155 14.43 -19.67 -1.38
N GLU A 156 15.51 -20.22 -0.81
CA GLU A 156 16.14 -21.47 -1.22
C GLU A 156 15.10 -22.58 -1.07
N ASP A 157 14.85 -23.30 -2.16
CA ASP A 157 14.17 -24.58 -2.14
C ASP A 157 15.02 -25.57 -1.32
N THR A 158 14.86 -25.60 0.01
CA THR A 158 15.24 -26.78 0.78
C THR A 158 14.28 -27.89 0.38
N GLU A 159 14.73 -28.69 -0.59
CA GLU A 159 14.15 -29.98 -0.95
C GLU A 159 13.91 -30.81 0.32
N LEU A 160 12.64 -30.98 0.68
CA LEU A 160 12.20 -32.08 1.52
C LEU A 160 12.41 -33.37 0.74
N THR A 161 13.60 -33.96 0.88
CA THR A 161 13.85 -35.34 0.45
C THR A 161 13.25 -36.28 1.50
N ASP A 162 12.25 -37.03 1.07
CA ASP A 162 11.57 -38.08 1.86
C ASP A 162 12.60 -39.17 2.27
N PRO A 163 12.83 -39.48 3.56
CA PRO A 163 13.91 -40.40 3.97
C PRO A 163 13.63 -41.90 3.78
N LEU A 164 12.57 -42.32 3.09
CA LEU A 164 12.08 -43.72 3.16
C LEU A 164 12.28 -44.60 1.92
N GLU A 165 12.96 -44.14 0.88
CA GLU A 165 13.30 -44.99 -0.27
C GLU A 165 14.80 -45.05 -0.50
N ASN A 166 15.53 -45.82 0.32
CA ASN A 166 16.77 -46.47 -0.09
C ASN A 166 17.25 -47.49 0.95
N ASN A 167 16.54 -48.61 1.04
CA ASN A 167 17.15 -49.87 1.46
C ASN A 167 16.37 -51.05 0.89
N LYS A 168 16.58 -51.32 -0.39
CA LYS A 168 16.21 -52.59 -1.01
C LYS A 168 17.50 -53.25 -1.51
N PRO A 169 18.12 -54.16 -0.72
CA PRO A 169 19.16 -55.02 -1.25
C PRO A 169 18.51 -56.08 -2.14
N SER A 170 19.10 -56.24 -3.31
CA SER A 170 18.80 -57.21 -4.36
C SER A 170 18.84 -58.67 -3.88
N LEU A 171 17.93 -59.49 -4.41
CA LEU A 171 18.01 -60.96 -4.35
C LEU A 171 19.29 -61.45 -5.07
N SER A 172 20.06 -62.31 -4.42
CA SER A 172 20.96 -63.27 -5.07
C SER A 172 21.01 -64.58 -4.27
N GLU A 173 20.42 -65.61 -4.88
CA GLU A 173 20.62 -67.07 -4.79
C GLU A 173 20.59 -67.84 -3.44
N PRO A 174 20.02 -69.08 -3.45
CA PRO A 174 20.01 -69.97 -2.29
C PRO A 174 21.26 -70.86 -2.27
N GLY A 175 21.88 -70.99 -1.09
CA GLY A 175 23.05 -71.85 -0.93
C GLY A 175 23.27 -72.24 0.53
N ASP A 176 22.69 -73.37 0.90
CA ASP A 176 23.21 -74.39 1.80
C ASP A 176 23.73 -74.04 3.21
N THR A 177 23.21 -74.87 4.12
CA THR A 177 23.89 -75.46 5.29
C THR A 177 23.99 -74.65 6.59
N ALA A 178 23.44 -75.30 7.63
CA ALA A 178 24.08 -75.57 8.92
C ALA A 178 23.53 -74.84 10.17
N ILE A 179 22.86 -75.67 10.99
CA ILE A 179 23.05 -75.81 12.45
C ILE A 179 22.40 -74.69 13.30
N GLN A 180 21.17 -74.88 13.80
CA GLN A 180 20.85 -75.51 15.10
C GLN A 180 21.83 -75.21 16.25
N ALA A 181 21.48 -74.23 17.09
CA ALA A 181 21.84 -74.23 18.52
C ALA A 181 20.68 -73.53 19.26
N SER A 182 19.74 -74.27 19.86
CA SER A 182 19.80 -74.82 21.23
C SER A 182 19.98 -73.68 22.25
N LEU A 183 18.92 -73.13 22.85
CA LEU A 183 18.27 -73.64 24.07
C LEU A 183 19.24 -74.36 25.03
N PHE A 184 19.48 -73.77 26.22
CA PHE A 184 19.51 -74.36 27.58
C PHE A 184 20.50 -73.65 28.53
N ILE A 185 19.96 -73.22 29.69
CA ILE A 185 20.60 -73.07 31.04
C ILE A 185 21.61 -71.91 31.15
N GLY A 186 21.57 -70.98 32.11
CA GLY A 186 21.01 -70.95 33.45
C GLY A 186 22.12 -70.45 34.39
N TYR A 187 21.91 -69.27 34.99
CA TYR A 187 22.49 -68.77 36.25
C TYR A 187 21.69 -67.56 36.68
#